data_AF-A0A7C5RAS0-F1
#
_entry.id   AF-A0A7C5RAS0-F1
#
_cell.length_a   1.000
_cell.length_b   1.000
_cell.length_c   1.000
_cell.angle_alpha   90.00
_cell.angle_beta   90.00
_cell.angle_gamma   90.00
#
_symmetry.space_group_name_H-M   'P 1'
#
loop_
_entity.id
_entity.type
_entity.pdbx_description
1 polymer ?
#
loop_
_entity_poly.entity_id
_entity_poly.type
_entity_poly.pdbx_seq_one_letter_code
_entity_poly.pdbx_strand_id
1 'polypeptide(L)'
;MRKIAVLWIIALLWGSGVLAQTPEPSSLKPLDPRPGAFTLYTLSFTAPDTVPPDGVLHLTFPQAFSLAQVSLAGSSTMNGGFAVEVNGRELRIRRGGEGQPVPQGTAVDVKFSLVKNPAAEGDYSVTWLLEDAAGNALAGPFTVSVSITKK
;
A
#
# COMPACT_ATOMS: atom_id res chain seq x y z
N MET A 1 31.49 -58.87 17.41
CA MET A 1 32.19 -58.08 16.35
C MET A 1 31.54 -56.70 16.33
N ARG A 2 32.16 -55.66 16.94
CA ARG A 2 32.98 -54.60 16.28
C ARG A 2 32.19 -53.78 15.23
N LYS A 3 31.77 -52.54 15.57
CA LYS A 3 32.25 -51.20 15.05
C LYS A 3 31.73 -50.87 13.63
N ILE A 4 30.98 -49.79 13.31
CA ILE A 4 31.26 -48.33 13.26
C ILE A 4 29.95 -47.64 12.79
N ALA A 5 29.30 -46.73 13.55
CA ALA A 5 29.34 -45.26 13.49
C ALA A 5 29.27 -44.60 12.08
N VAL A 6 28.15 -43.94 11.77
CA VAL A 6 28.18 -42.67 11.01
C VAL A 6 27.26 -41.69 11.72
N LEU A 7 27.91 -40.66 12.26
CA LEU A 7 27.38 -39.50 12.94
C LEU A 7 27.06 -38.46 11.86
N TRP A 8 25.81 -38.00 11.76
CA TRP A 8 25.50 -36.75 11.07
C TRP A 8 24.94 -35.76 12.08
N ILE A 9 25.73 -34.72 12.31
CA ILE A 9 25.51 -33.62 13.23
C ILE A 9 25.11 -32.41 12.38
N ILE A 10 23.98 -31.79 12.79
CA ILE A 10 23.66 -30.35 12.74
C ILE A 10 23.29 -29.72 11.38
N ALA A 11 22.08 -29.17 11.31
CA ALA A 11 21.87 -27.72 11.40
C ALA A 11 20.39 -27.38 11.63
N LEU A 12 20.09 -27.00 12.87
CA LEU A 12 18.84 -26.40 13.31
C LEU A 12 18.83 -24.94 12.79
N LEU A 13 18.32 -24.71 11.59
CA LEU A 13 18.05 -23.36 11.10
C LEU A 13 16.63 -22.98 11.50
N TRP A 14 16.52 -22.24 12.61
CA TRP A 14 15.35 -21.41 12.90
C TRP A 14 15.35 -20.28 11.88
N GLY A 15 14.87 -20.57 10.68
CA GLY A 15 14.44 -19.51 9.78
C GLY A 15 13.26 -18.83 10.47
N SER A 16 13.47 -17.62 10.97
CA SER A 16 12.40 -16.73 11.38
C SER A 16 11.42 -16.64 10.22
N GLY A 17 10.33 -17.40 10.31
CA GLY A 17 9.26 -17.34 9.35
C GLY A 17 8.72 -15.92 9.42
N VAL A 18 9.13 -15.08 8.46
CA VAL A 18 8.28 -13.99 8.03
C VAL A 18 7.04 -14.71 7.52
N LEU A 19 6.00 -14.76 8.36
CA LEU A 19 4.69 -15.18 7.91
C LEU A 19 4.37 -14.25 6.73
N ALA A 20 4.32 -14.81 5.53
CA ALA A 20 3.82 -14.08 4.38
C ALA A 20 2.42 -13.59 4.79
N GLN A 21 2.28 -12.28 5.00
CA GLN A 21 0.96 -11.69 5.22
C GLN A 21 0.15 -12.07 3.98
N THR A 22 -0.87 -12.89 4.15
CA THR A 22 -1.84 -13.16 3.08
C THR A 22 -2.29 -11.80 2.57
N PRO A 23 -2.31 -11.54 1.25
CA PRO A 23 -2.80 -10.27 0.75
C PRO A 23 -4.25 -10.11 1.21
N GLU A 24 -4.44 -9.28 2.25
CA GLU A 24 -5.74 -8.79 2.65
C GLU A 24 -6.38 -8.17 1.40
N PRO A 25 -7.68 -8.42 1.14
CA PRO A 25 -8.32 -7.89 -0.05
C PRO A 25 -8.19 -6.37 -0.02
N SER A 26 -7.39 -5.84 -0.93
CA SER A 26 -7.23 -4.42 -1.16
C SER A 26 -7.64 -4.08 -2.59
N SER A 27 -8.21 -2.91 -2.77
CA SER A 27 -8.61 -2.42 -4.09
C SER A 27 -8.25 -0.96 -4.24
N LEU A 28 -7.85 -0.58 -5.45
CA LEU A 28 -7.57 0.81 -5.80
C LEU A 28 -8.43 1.16 -7.01
N LYS A 29 -9.36 2.11 -6.83
CA LYS A 29 -10.34 2.44 -7.86
C LYS A 29 -10.32 3.93 -8.21
N PRO A 30 -10.24 4.30 -9.49
CA PRO A 30 -10.53 5.65 -9.94
C PRO A 30 -12.02 5.92 -9.88
N LEU A 31 -12.40 7.16 -9.59
CA LEU A 31 -13.77 7.65 -9.73
C LEU A 31 -14.18 7.74 -11.22
N ASP A 32 -13.23 8.10 -12.08
CA ASP A 32 -13.38 8.18 -13.53
C ASP A 32 -12.26 7.35 -14.20
N PRO A 33 -12.57 6.15 -14.74
CA PRO A 33 -11.57 5.26 -15.31
C PRO A 33 -11.15 5.63 -16.74
N ARG A 34 -11.63 6.75 -17.30
CA ARG A 34 -11.34 7.12 -18.69
C ARG A 34 -9.85 7.39 -18.92
N PRO A 35 -9.28 6.98 -20.06
CA PRO A 35 -7.89 7.28 -20.37
C PRO A 35 -7.61 8.78 -20.36
N GLY A 36 -6.47 9.17 -19.76
CA GLY A 36 -6.02 10.56 -19.69
C GLY A 36 -6.81 11.48 -18.76
N ALA A 37 -7.89 10.99 -18.11
CA ALA A 37 -8.67 11.79 -17.17
C ALA A 37 -7.88 12.07 -15.89
N PHE A 38 -8.06 13.27 -15.33
CA PHE A 38 -7.68 13.55 -13.94
C PHE A 38 -8.81 13.11 -13.02
N THR A 39 -8.50 12.29 -12.02
CA THR A 39 -9.54 11.69 -11.20
C THR A 39 -9.14 11.51 -9.73
N LEU A 40 -10.14 11.23 -8.90
CA LEU A 40 -9.99 10.80 -7.52
C LEU A 40 -9.77 9.30 -7.50
N TYR A 41 -8.77 8.85 -6.75
CA TYR A 41 -8.56 7.45 -6.43
C TYR A 41 -9.01 7.14 -5.01
N THR A 42 -9.59 5.96 -4.81
CA THR A 42 -9.86 5.40 -3.49
C THR A 42 -9.11 4.08 -3.35
N LEU A 43 -8.14 4.04 -2.44
CA LEU A 43 -7.56 2.80 -1.92
C LEU A 43 -8.46 2.31 -0.78
N SER A 44 -8.86 1.05 -0.80
CA SER A 44 -9.59 0.40 0.29
C SER A 44 -8.88 -0.88 0.69
N PHE A 45 -8.72 -1.10 1.99
CA PHE A 45 -8.06 -2.28 2.57
C PHE A 45 -8.54 -2.51 4.00
N THR A 46 -8.30 -3.70 4.54
CA THR A 46 -8.41 -3.98 5.98
C THR A 46 -7.04 -3.75 6.61
N ALA A 47 -6.96 -2.96 7.69
CA ALA A 47 -5.71 -2.67 8.39
C ALA A 47 -5.08 -3.97 8.92
N PRO A 48 -3.93 -4.44 8.39
CA PRO A 48 -3.35 -5.72 8.81
C PRO A 48 -2.57 -5.60 10.12
N ASP A 49 -2.26 -4.38 10.54
CA ASP A 49 -1.75 -4.02 11.87
C ASP A 49 -2.37 -2.67 12.28
N THR A 50 -2.13 -2.24 13.52
CA THR A 50 -2.55 -0.94 14.02
C THR A 50 -1.88 0.17 13.22
N VAL A 51 -2.66 1.00 12.55
CA VAL A 51 -2.15 2.18 11.83
C VAL A 51 -1.99 3.33 12.82
N PRO A 52 -0.77 3.77 13.13
CA PRO A 52 -0.56 4.83 14.11
C PRO A 52 -1.07 6.18 13.57
N PRO A 53 -1.32 7.18 14.45
CA PRO A 53 -1.78 8.52 14.07
C PRO A 53 -0.90 9.26 13.06
N ASP A 54 0.36 8.85 12.92
CA ASP A 54 1.41 9.40 12.06
C ASP A 54 1.91 8.41 11.00
N GLY A 55 1.18 7.30 10.79
CA GLY A 55 1.51 6.27 9.80
C GLY A 55 1.60 6.83 8.37
N VAL A 56 2.39 6.15 7.54
CA VAL A 56 2.74 6.59 6.19
C VAL A 56 2.31 5.54 5.17
N LEU A 57 1.46 5.93 4.23
CA LEU A 57 1.07 5.11 3.09
C LEU A 57 1.91 5.49 1.88
N HIS A 58 2.62 4.53 1.32
CA HIS A 58 3.37 4.66 0.09
C HIS A 58 2.63 3.96 -1.04
N LEU A 59 2.46 4.63 -2.18
CA LEU A 59 1.96 4.04 -3.41
C LEU A 59 2.94 4.26 -4.55
N THR A 60 3.28 3.19 -5.27
CA THR A 60 4.14 3.24 -6.45
C THR A 60 3.33 2.95 -7.70
N PHE A 61 3.19 3.98 -8.54
CA PHE A 61 2.46 3.90 -9.80
C PHE A 61 3.39 3.54 -10.98
N PRO A 62 2.89 2.89 -12.03
CA PRO A 62 3.64 2.74 -13.26
C PRO A 62 3.78 4.10 -13.98
N GLN A 63 4.81 4.23 -14.81
CA GLN A 63 5.17 5.49 -15.48
C GLN A 63 4.04 6.08 -16.34
N ALA A 64 3.09 5.27 -16.77
CA ALA A 64 1.96 5.70 -17.57
C ALA A 64 1.00 6.65 -16.83
N PHE A 65 1.01 6.65 -15.48
CA PHE A 65 0.24 7.58 -14.66
C PHE A 65 1.02 8.86 -14.44
N SER A 66 0.32 9.99 -14.28
CA SER A 66 0.94 11.22 -13.79
C SER A 66 0.41 11.59 -12.41
N LEU A 67 1.33 11.80 -11.48
CA LEU A 67 1.06 12.24 -10.10
C LEU A 67 1.33 13.73 -9.90
N ALA A 68 1.72 14.45 -10.95
CA ALA A 68 2.26 15.82 -10.86
C ALA A 68 1.30 16.86 -10.27
N GLN A 69 -0.01 16.58 -10.23
CA GLN A 69 -1.02 17.49 -9.68
C GLN A 69 -1.64 16.99 -8.37
N VAL A 70 -1.21 15.82 -7.88
CA VAL A 70 -1.71 15.25 -6.64
C VAL A 70 -1.22 16.10 -5.47
N SER A 71 -2.19 16.66 -4.73
CA SER A 71 -1.91 17.61 -3.65
C SER A 71 -2.85 17.45 -2.45
N LEU A 72 -3.88 16.61 -2.57
CA LEU A 72 -4.89 16.41 -1.55
C LEU A 72 -5.11 14.92 -1.32
N ALA A 73 -5.14 14.54 -0.04
CA ALA A 73 -5.58 13.23 0.42
C ALA A 73 -6.53 13.38 1.61
N GLY A 74 -7.34 12.35 1.84
CA GLY A 74 -8.26 12.26 2.96
C GLY A 74 -8.77 10.84 3.17
N SER A 75 -9.60 10.67 4.18
CA SER A 75 -10.20 9.38 4.53
C SER A 75 -11.58 9.64 5.14
N SER A 76 -12.50 8.68 5.02
CA SER A 76 -13.76 8.68 5.77
C SER A 76 -13.72 7.74 6.99
N THR A 77 -12.69 6.90 7.08
CA THR A 77 -12.49 5.88 8.12
C THR A 77 -11.34 6.24 9.07
N MET A 78 -10.47 7.17 8.68
CA MET A 78 -9.39 7.69 9.51
C MET A 78 -9.57 9.19 9.74
N ASN A 79 -9.49 9.59 11.01
CA ASN A 79 -9.50 10.99 11.40
C ASN A 79 -8.08 11.58 11.44
N GLY A 80 -8.02 12.91 11.60
CA GLY A 80 -6.80 13.70 11.53
C GLY A 80 -6.53 14.27 10.13
N GLY A 81 -5.47 15.07 10.02
CA GLY A 81 -5.01 15.60 8.74
C GLY A 81 -4.17 14.59 7.95
N PHE A 82 -4.00 14.86 6.66
CA PHE A 82 -3.11 14.12 5.76
C PHE A 82 -2.18 15.09 5.04
N ALA A 83 -0.91 14.74 4.98
CA ALA A 83 0.09 15.41 4.16
C ALA A 83 0.43 14.53 2.95
N VAL A 84 0.58 15.16 1.79
CA VAL A 84 0.88 14.49 0.51
C VAL A 84 2.25 14.92 0.02
N GLU A 85 3.07 13.96 -0.37
CA GLU A 85 4.34 14.17 -1.04
C GLU A 85 4.41 13.28 -2.29
N VAL A 86 4.85 13.85 -3.41
CA VAL A 86 5.02 13.12 -4.68
C VAL A 86 6.48 13.17 -5.08
N ASN A 87 7.09 12.01 -5.28
CA ASN A 87 8.45 11.87 -5.81
C ASN A 87 8.43 10.98 -7.06
N GLY A 88 8.29 11.63 -8.22
CA GLY A 88 8.21 10.94 -9.52
C GLY A 88 6.98 10.03 -9.62
N ARG A 89 7.18 8.74 -9.34
CA ARG A 89 6.13 7.69 -9.41
C ARG A 89 5.63 7.25 -8.03
N GLU A 90 6.25 7.76 -6.98
CA GLU A 90 5.90 7.45 -5.61
C GLU A 90 5.01 8.55 -5.03
N LEU A 91 3.87 8.15 -4.49
CA LEU A 91 2.97 8.99 -3.71
C LEU A 91 3.09 8.55 -2.26
N ARG A 92 3.50 9.48 -1.40
CA ARG A 92 3.56 9.30 0.06
C ARG A 92 2.45 10.11 0.70
N ILE A 93 1.62 9.45 1.49
CA ILE A 93 0.53 10.05 2.24
C ILE A 93 0.81 9.80 3.72
N ARG A 94 1.16 10.85 4.46
CA ARG A 94 1.46 10.78 5.89
C ARG A 94 0.26 11.28 6.70
N ARG A 95 -0.15 10.53 7.72
CA ARG A 95 -1.13 11.01 8.69
C ARG A 95 -0.53 12.11 9.59
N GLY A 96 -1.34 13.07 10.01
CA GLY A 96 -0.88 14.27 10.71
C GLY A 96 -0.48 14.10 12.18
N GLY A 97 -0.73 12.95 12.80
CA GLY A 97 -0.44 12.68 14.21
C GLY A 97 -1.57 13.02 15.20
N GLU A 98 -2.56 13.81 14.80
CA GLU A 98 -3.65 14.27 15.67
C GLU A 98 -4.86 13.31 15.74
N GLY A 99 -4.89 12.32 14.84
CA GLY A 99 -5.95 11.31 14.79
C GLY A 99 -5.80 10.21 15.85
N GLN A 100 -6.80 9.33 15.94
CA GLN A 100 -6.70 8.12 16.75
C GLN A 100 -5.97 7.01 15.98
N PRO A 101 -5.26 6.09 16.67
CA PRO A 101 -4.76 4.88 16.04
C PRO A 101 -5.93 4.09 15.43
N VAL A 102 -5.71 3.49 14.27
CA VAL A 102 -6.70 2.60 13.63
C VAL A 102 -6.34 1.17 14.02
N PRO A 103 -7.19 0.44 14.75
CA PRO A 103 -6.88 -0.93 15.17
C PRO A 103 -6.73 -1.88 13.98
N GLN A 104 -5.91 -2.92 14.17
CA GLN A 104 -5.86 -4.08 13.27
C GLN A 104 -7.27 -4.65 13.01
N GLY A 105 -7.53 -5.11 11.78
CA GLY A 105 -8.80 -5.67 11.35
C GLY A 105 -9.86 -4.63 10.97
N THR A 106 -9.56 -3.33 11.10
CA THR A 106 -10.49 -2.25 10.76
C THR A 106 -10.47 -1.97 9.25
N ALA A 107 -11.64 -1.78 8.63
CA ALA A 107 -11.73 -1.35 7.24
C ALA A 107 -11.28 0.11 7.08
N VAL A 108 -10.42 0.37 6.10
CA VAL A 108 -9.81 1.68 5.82
C VAL A 108 -10.05 2.09 4.37
N ASP A 109 -10.31 3.38 4.17
CA ASP A 109 -10.31 4.06 2.87
C ASP A 109 -9.31 5.22 2.87
N VAL A 110 -8.53 5.35 1.81
CA VAL A 110 -7.67 6.51 1.56
C VAL A 110 -7.99 7.06 0.18
N LYS A 111 -8.37 8.32 0.14
CA LYS A 111 -8.81 9.05 -1.04
C LYS A 111 -7.76 10.08 -1.42
N PHE A 112 -7.34 10.15 -2.67
CA PHE A 112 -6.40 11.14 -3.16
C PHE A 112 -6.73 11.56 -4.59
N SER A 113 -6.63 12.86 -4.87
CA SER A 113 -7.19 13.48 -6.08
C SER A 113 -6.12 13.92 -7.06
N LEU A 114 -6.54 14.18 -8.30
CA LEU A 114 -5.73 14.76 -9.39
C LEU A 114 -4.61 13.83 -9.88
N VAL A 115 -4.81 12.52 -9.76
CA VAL A 115 -4.02 11.54 -10.50
C VAL A 115 -4.50 11.54 -11.95
N LYS A 116 -3.58 11.64 -12.91
CA LYS A 116 -3.89 11.46 -14.32
C LYS A 116 -3.78 10.00 -14.71
N ASN A 117 -4.86 9.45 -15.26
CA ASN A 117 -4.88 8.11 -15.82
C ASN A 117 -3.94 8.00 -17.04
N PRO A 118 -3.40 6.80 -17.31
CA PRO A 118 -2.77 6.46 -18.58
C PRO A 118 -3.62 6.86 -19.79
N ALA A 119 -2.97 7.23 -20.88
CA ALA A 119 -3.66 7.54 -22.14
C ALA A 119 -4.13 6.27 -22.89
N ALA A 120 -3.54 5.12 -22.57
CA ALA A 120 -3.93 3.82 -23.11
C ALA A 120 -4.87 3.10 -22.14
N GLU A 121 -5.89 2.43 -22.70
CA GLU A 121 -6.74 1.50 -21.96
C GLU A 121 -5.95 0.27 -21.52
N GLY A 122 -6.41 -0.38 -20.46
CA GLY A 122 -5.81 -1.61 -19.96
C GLY A 122 -5.77 -1.67 -18.44
N ASP A 123 -5.20 -2.77 -17.95
CA ASP A 123 -4.99 -3.01 -16.54
C ASP A 123 -3.55 -2.63 -16.16
N TYR A 124 -3.43 -1.92 -15.04
CA TYR A 124 -2.16 -1.41 -14.55
C TYR A 124 -1.96 -1.83 -13.09
N SER A 125 -0.77 -2.33 -12.78
CA SER A 125 -0.41 -2.73 -11.42
C SER A 125 0.13 -1.53 -10.64
N VAL A 126 -0.46 -1.25 -9.48
CA VAL A 126 0.03 -0.27 -8.50
C VAL A 126 0.43 -1.04 -7.25
N THR A 127 1.60 -0.71 -6.69
CA THR A 127 2.06 -1.29 -5.42
C THR A 127 1.79 -0.32 -4.28
N TRP A 128 1.43 -0.83 -3.11
CA TRP A 128 1.33 -0.02 -1.90
C TRP A 128 1.99 -0.68 -0.70
N LEU A 129 2.49 0.13 0.22
CA LEU A 129 3.17 -0.24 1.46
C LEU A 129 2.70 0.70 2.57
N LEU A 130 2.47 0.18 3.77
CA LEU A 130 2.17 0.97 4.96
C LEU A 130 3.33 0.87 5.93
N GLU A 131 3.80 2.02 6.42
CA GLU A 131 4.87 2.13 7.40
C GLU A 131 4.42 2.92 8.63
N ASP A 132 5.12 2.73 9.74
CA ASP A 132 5.11 3.67 10.85
C ASP A 132 5.95 4.92 10.54
N ALA A 133 5.97 5.91 11.43
CA ALA A 133 6.75 7.14 11.23
C ALA A 133 8.27 6.93 11.28
N ALA A 134 8.74 5.78 11.78
CA ALA A 134 10.15 5.40 11.80
C ALA A 134 10.59 4.66 10.51
N GLY A 135 9.66 4.35 9.60
CA GLY A 135 9.90 3.62 8.37
C GLY A 135 9.87 2.10 8.53
N ASN A 136 9.34 1.58 9.64
CA ASN A 136 9.13 0.14 9.79
C ASN A 136 7.85 -0.25 9.03
N ALA A 137 7.94 -1.28 8.19
CA ALA A 137 6.79 -1.80 7.47
C ALA A 137 5.77 -2.41 8.44
N LEU A 138 4.54 -1.89 8.39
CA LEU A 138 3.35 -2.44 9.05
C LEU A 138 2.59 -3.38 8.12
N ALA A 139 2.62 -3.09 6.81
CA ALA A 139 1.88 -3.83 5.79
C ALA A 139 2.56 -3.76 4.43
N GLY A 140 2.49 -4.86 3.67
CA GLY A 140 2.92 -4.91 2.28
C GLY A 140 4.43 -5.15 2.09
N PRO A 141 4.95 -4.97 0.87
CA PRO A 141 4.28 -4.39 -0.29
C PRO A 141 3.17 -5.30 -0.86
N PHE A 142 2.03 -4.70 -1.23
CA PHE A 142 0.93 -5.37 -1.90
C PHE A 142 0.69 -4.77 -3.28
N THR A 143 0.28 -5.59 -4.25
CA THR A 143 -0.03 -5.15 -5.61
C THR A 143 -1.52 -5.21 -5.87
N VAL A 144 -2.07 -4.14 -6.43
CA VAL A 144 -3.47 -4.04 -6.85
C VAL A 144 -3.55 -3.69 -8.34
N SER A 145 -4.55 -4.24 -9.02
CA SER A 145 -4.82 -3.91 -10.43
C SER A 145 -5.81 -2.75 -10.52
N VAL A 146 -5.51 -1.80 -11.42
CA VAL A 146 -6.34 -0.66 -11.76
C VAL A 146 -6.72 -0.76 -13.24
N SER A 147 -8.01 -0.87 -13.53
CA SER A 147 -8.53 -0.92 -14.90
C SER A 147 -8.86 0.48 -15.43
N ILE A 148 -8.30 0.82 -16.60
CA ILE A 148 -8.53 2.07 -17.33
C ILE A 148 -9.30 1.74 -18.61
N THR A 149 -10.47 2.35 -18.79
CA THR A 149 -11.41 2.06 -19.87
C THR A 149 -12.20 3.31 -20.28
N LYS A 150 -12.53 3.46 -21.56
CA LYS A 150 -13.28 4.61 -22.11
C LYS A 150 -14.72 4.76 -21.60
N LYS A 151 -15.21 3.76 -20.85
CA LYS A 151 -16.62 3.59 -20.43
C LYS A 151 -17.50 3.01 -21.53
#